data_AF-A0A7J3E307-F1
#
_entry.id   AF-A0A7J3E307-F1
#
_cell.length_a   1.000
_cell.length_b   1.000
_cell.length_c   1.000
_cell.angle_alpha   90.00
_cell.angle_beta   90.00
_cell.angle_gamma   90.00
#
_symmetry.space_group_name_H-M   'P 1'
#
loop_
_entity.id
_entity.type
_entity.pdbx_description
1 polymer ?
#
loop_
_entity_poly.entity_id
_entity_poly.type
_entity_poly.pdbx_seq_one_letter_code
_entity_poly.pdbx_strand_id
1 'polypeptide(L)'
;MKKLALLAGLITLTYFLQSALVLADVSVNDTVDVYVSVEKVAEVTVFPPILSWSVVPGGVGGAKLLDIKNTGSVNLTNIYAYVDT
;
A
#
# COMPACT_ATOMS: atom_id res chain seq x y z
N MET A 1 -44.83 -57.83 15.13
CA MET A 1 -45.15 -56.76 14.16
C MET A 1 -44.70 -55.36 14.60
N LYS A 2 -44.93 -54.93 15.85
CA LYS A 2 -44.54 -53.57 16.33
C LYS A 2 -43.03 -53.23 16.25
N LYS A 3 -42.14 -54.20 16.47
CA LYS A 3 -40.67 -53.98 16.41
C LYS A 3 -40.13 -53.75 14.99
N LEU A 4 -40.73 -54.37 13.96
CA LEU A 4 -40.35 -54.17 12.56
C LEU A 4 -40.77 -52.79 12.05
N ALA A 5 -41.94 -52.30 12.46
CA ALA A 5 -42.44 -50.97 12.10
C ALA A 5 -41.57 -49.84 12.69
N LEU A 6 -41.07 -50.03 13.91
CA LEU A 6 -40.17 -49.07 14.57
C LEU A 6 -38.82 -48.98 13.83
N LEU A 7 -38.28 -50.12 13.37
CA LEU A 7 -37.01 -50.16 12.65
C LEU A 7 -37.12 -49.52 11.26
N ALA A 8 -38.22 -49.77 10.54
CA ALA A 8 -38.49 -49.13 9.25
C ALA A 8 -38.67 -47.60 9.39
N GLY A 9 -39.31 -47.15 10.47
CA GLY A 9 -39.44 -45.72 10.81
C GLY A 9 -38.09 -45.06 11.13
N LEU A 10 -37.20 -45.77 11.82
CA LEU A 10 -35.88 -45.25 12.16
C LEU A 10 -34.98 -45.10 10.92
N ILE A 11 -35.04 -46.06 10.00
CA ILE A 11 -34.28 -46.03 8.75
C ILE A 11 -34.76 -44.88 7.84
N THR A 12 -36.08 -44.69 7.73
CA THR A 12 -36.63 -43.58 6.91
C THR A 12 -36.27 -42.21 7.49
N LEU A 13 -36.23 -42.08 8.82
CA LEU A 13 -35.82 -40.83 9.49
C LEU A 13 -34.32 -40.53 9.30
N THR A 14 -33.46 -41.55 9.31
CA THR A 14 -32.01 -41.34 9.08
C THR A 14 -31.70 -40.97 7.63
N TYR A 15 -32.44 -41.50 6.65
CA TYR A 15 -32.33 -41.06 5.26
C TYR A 15 -32.81 -39.63 5.05
N PHE A 16 -33.87 -39.20 5.75
CA PHE A 16 -34.41 -37.84 5.65
C PHE A 16 -33.50 -36.80 6.33
N LEU A 17 -32.77 -37.18 7.38
CA LEU A 17 -31.80 -36.28 8.04
C LEU A 17 -30.48 -36.13 7.27
N GLN A 18 -30.12 -37.09 6.42
CA GLN A 18 -28.90 -36.98 5.59
C GLN A 18 -29.02 -35.99 4.44
N SER A 19 -30.23 -35.79 3.88
CA SER A 19 -30.46 -34.82 2.81
C SER A 19 -30.45 -33.37 3.31
N ALA A 20 -30.72 -33.14 4.60
CA ALA A 20 -30.76 -31.80 5.20
C ALA A 20 -29.37 -31.24 5.59
N LEU A 21 -28.31 -32.06 5.56
CA LEU A 21 -26.98 -31.69 6.03
C LEU A 21 -26.01 -31.24 4.93
N VAL A 22 -26.45 -31.16 3.68
CA VAL A 22 -25.62 -30.63 2.58
C VAL A 22 -25.95 -29.16 2.35
N LEU A 23 -25.71 -28.33 3.35
CA LEU A 23 -25.48 -26.90 3.16
C LEU A 23 -23.97 -26.69 3.22
N ALA A 24 -23.30 -27.16 2.17
CA ALA A 24 -21.90 -26.83 1.97
C ALA A 24 -21.83 -25.33 1.65
N ASP A 25 -21.17 -24.58 2.52
CA ASP A 25 -20.74 -23.21 2.24
C ASP A 25 -19.81 -23.26 1.02
N VAL A 26 -20.33 -22.84 -0.12
CA VAL A 26 -19.51 -22.66 -1.32
C VAL A 26 -18.72 -21.37 -1.09
N SER A 27 -17.57 -21.52 -0.44
CA SER A 27 -16.51 -20.53 -0.48
C SER A 27 -16.04 -20.39 -1.93
N VAL A 28 -16.66 -19.45 -2.65
CA VAL A 28 -16.15 -19.01 -3.94
C VAL A 28 -14.98 -18.09 -3.63
N ASN A 29 -13.76 -18.57 -3.87
CA ASN A 29 -12.60 -17.70 -3.89
C ASN A 29 -12.70 -16.82 -5.13
N ASP A 30 -13.19 -15.59 -4.95
CA ASP A 30 -13.14 -14.57 -5.98
C ASP A 30 -11.72 -14.01 -6.02
N THR A 31 -11.08 -14.05 -7.18
CA THR A 31 -9.72 -13.55 -7.37
C THR A 31 -9.80 -12.37 -8.32
N VAL A 32 -9.42 -11.19 -7.81
CA VAL A 32 -9.39 -9.95 -8.58
C VAL A 32 -7.94 -9.57 -8.81
N ASP A 33 -7.55 -9.50 -10.09
CA ASP A 33 -6.24 -8.99 -10.48
C ASP A 33 -6.23 -7.46 -10.38
N VAL A 34 -5.40 -6.92 -9.48
CA VAL A 34 -5.18 -5.49 -9.31
C VAL A 34 -3.88 -5.10 -10.00
N TYR A 35 -3.98 -4.39 -11.12
CA TYR A 35 -2.83 -3.83 -11.81
C TYR A 35 -2.51 -2.45 -11.27
N VAL A 36 -1.36 -2.31 -10.61
CA VAL A 36 -0.84 -1.01 -10.13
C VAL A 36 0.34 -0.61 -11.00
N SER A 37 0.25 0.55 -11.65
CA SER A 37 1.39 1.19 -12.30
C SER A 37 2.03 2.16 -11.32
N VAL A 38 3.28 1.91 -10.92
CA VAL A 38 4.07 2.82 -10.09
C VAL A 38 5.08 3.52 -10.98
N GLU A 39 4.88 4.83 -11.18
CA GLU A 39 5.82 5.63 -11.93
C GLU A 39 7.03 6.03 -11.08
N LYS A 40 8.20 6.05 -11.70
CA LYS A 40 9.42 6.56 -11.08
C LYS A 40 9.43 8.08 -11.22
N VAL A 41 9.62 8.78 -10.10
CA VAL A 41 9.61 10.25 -10.05
C VAL A 41 10.99 10.72 -9.62
N ALA A 42 11.56 11.64 -10.40
CA ALA A 42 12.74 12.39 -10.03
C ALA A 42 12.30 13.69 -9.35
N GLU A 43 12.60 13.85 -8.07
CA GLU A 43 12.16 15.00 -7.29
C GLU A 43 13.22 15.39 -6.26
N VAL A 44 13.43 16.70 -6.11
CA VAL A 44 14.37 17.29 -5.16
C VAL A 44 13.65 18.38 -4.38
N THR A 45 13.76 18.33 -3.07
CA THR A 45 13.29 19.40 -2.18
C THR A 45 14.48 20.23 -1.70
N VAL A 46 14.36 21.55 -1.78
CA VAL A 46 15.37 22.52 -1.36
C VAL A 46 14.79 23.42 -0.28
N PHE A 47 15.50 23.56 0.85
CA PHE A 47 15.06 24.41 1.97
C PHE A 47 16.23 25.15 2.63
N PRO A 48 16.10 26.45 2.93
CA PRO A 48 15.02 27.34 2.52
C PRO A 48 15.05 27.63 1.00
N PRO A 49 13.92 28.01 0.37
CA PRO A 49 13.87 28.28 -1.06
C PRO A 49 14.62 29.55 -1.47
N ILE A 50 14.88 30.44 -0.50
CA ILE A 50 15.58 31.71 -0.70
C ILE A 50 16.61 31.85 0.41
N LEU A 51 17.85 32.15 0.01
CA LEU A 51 18.91 32.57 0.90
C LEU A 51 19.12 34.07 0.76
N SER A 52 19.16 34.77 1.89
CA SER A 52 19.39 36.21 1.94
C SER A 52 20.66 36.50 2.73
N TRP A 53 21.51 37.33 2.12
CA TRP A 53 22.71 37.88 2.74
C TRP A 53 22.54 39.37 2.91
N SER A 54 22.81 39.86 4.11
CA SER A 54 23.01 41.30 4.35
C SER A 54 24.50 41.54 4.37
N VAL A 55 25.05 41.92 3.21
CA VAL A 55 26.47 42.27 3.05
C VAL A 55 26.60 43.75 2.75
N VAL A 56 27.58 44.39 3.38
CA VAL A 56 27.95 45.79 3.13
C VAL A 56 29.19 45.86 2.25
N PRO A 57 29.39 46.94 1.48
CA PRO A 57 30.60 47.13 0.69
C PRO A 57 31.87 47.01 1.55
N GLY A 58 32.81 46.17 1.10
CA GLY A 58 34.06 45.89 1.84
C GLY A 58 33.91 44.94 3.03
N GLY A 59 32.70 44.47 3.35
CA GLY A 59 32.45 43.46 4.37
C GLY A 59 32.69 42.04 3.87
N VAL A 60 33.10 41.14 4.77
CA VAL A 60 33.19 39.70 4.48
C VAL A 60 31.78 39.10 4.57
N GLY A 61 31.38 38.36 3.53
CA GLY A 61 30.12 37.63 3.53
C GLY A 61 30.08 36.50 4.55
N GLY A 62 28.87 36.08 4.94
CA GLY A 62 28.65 34.94 5.83
C GLY A 62 28.25 33.67 5.06
N ALA A 63 28.54 32.51 5.62
CA ALA A 63 27.99 31.25 5.12
C ALA A 63 26.48 31.18 5.41
N LYS A 64 25.73 30.52 4.52
CA LYS A 64 24.34 30.13 4.75
C LYS A 64 24.19 28.65 4.49
N LEU A 65 23.32 28.01 5.25
CA LEU A 65 22.99 26.60 5.08
C LEU A 65 21.84 26.45 4.11
N LEU A 66 21.96 25.47 3.23
CA LEU A 66 20.95 25.05 2.27
C LEU A 66 20.83 23.54 2.38
N ASP A 67 19.64 23.07 2.68
CA ASP A 67 19.32 21.65 2.73
C ASP A 67 18.76 21.24 1.37
N ILE A 68 19.39 20.24 0.76
CA ILE A 68 18.95 19.63 -0.50
C ILE A 68 18.70 18.15 -0.25
N LYS A 69 17.46 17.71 -0.48
CA LYS A 69 17.04 16.33 -0.22
C LYS A 69 16.44 15.70 -1.47
N ASN A 70 16.86 14.48 -1.78
CA ASN A 70 16.18 13.63 -2.74
C ASN A 70 14.86 13.15 -2.13
N THR A 71 13.74 13.60 -2.68
CA THR A 71 12.38 13.17 -2.28
C THR A 71 11.75 12.22 -3.30
N GLY A 72 12.40 12.03 -4.45
CA GLY A 72 11.96 11.11 -5.49
C GLY A 72 12.35 9.65 -5.24
N SER A 73 11.91 8.79 -6.17
CA SER A 73 12.21 7.35 -6.18
C SER A 73 13.40 6.99 -7.07
N VAL A 74 14.04 7.98 -7.69
CA VAL A 74 15.22 7.81 -8.54
C VAL A 74 16.47 8.31 -7.81
N ASN A 75 17.58 7.57 -7.93
CA ASN A 75 18.86 7.98 -7.38
C ASN A 75 19.41 9.20 -8.14
N LEU A 76 19.89 10.20 -7.40
CA LEU A 76 20.59 11.36 -7.96
C LEU A 76 22.10 11.11 -7.91
N THR A 77 22.78 11.38 -9.02
CA THR A 77 24.25 11.22 -9.11
C THR A 77 24.99 12.54 -8.93
N ASN A 78 24.48 13.62 -9.51
CA ASN A 78 25.11 14.94 -9.48
C ASN A 78 24.08 16.01 -9.12
N ILE A 79 24.49 16.99 -8.31
CA ILE A 79 23.71 18.19 -7.98
C ILE A 79 24.59 19.40 -8.31
N TYR A 80 24.08 20.29 -9.14
CA TYR A 80 24.76 21.54 -9.51
C TYR A 80 24.00 22.72 -8.89
N ALA A 81 24.72 23.62 -8.26
CA ALA A 81 24.18 24.88 -7.77
C ALA A 81 24.83 26.03 -8.53
N TYR A 82 24.02 26.95 -9.03
CA TYR A 82 24.46 28.21 -9.61
C TYR A 82 24.05 29.34 -8.66
N VAL A 83 25.00 30.23 -8.36
CA VAL A 83 24.77 31.40 -7.51
C VAL A 83 25.10 32.63 -8.33
N ASP A 84 24.12 33.52 -8.46
CA ASP A 84 24.24 34.82 -9.12
C ASP A 84 23.97 35.92 -8.09
N THR A 85 24.66 37.05 -8.18
CA THR A 85 24.61 38.14 -7.20
C THR A 85 24.28 39.47 -7.86
#